data_AF-A0A840MYX2-F1
#
_entry.id   AF-A0A840MYX2-F1
#
_cell.length_a   1.000
_cell.length_b   1.000
_cell.length_c   1.000
_cell.angle_alpha   90.00
_cell.angle_beta   90.00
_cell.angle_gamma   90.00
#
_symmetry.space_group_name_H-M   'P 1'
#
loop_
_entity.id
_entity.type
_entity.pdbx_description
1 polymer ?
#
loop_
_entity_poly.entity_id
_entity_poly.type
_entity_poly.pdbx_seq_one_letter_code
_entity_poly.pdbx_strand_id
1 'polypeptide(L)'
;MKAIPTLEERHPRLRTLLEDQNGIFTRIKEKTAEKIEISERIRDNPSPGNGEINRLKRLLNQPTDPDVKPDRERLPELVSDIESLKLASAVIDDAIQQERRVASRLICEDVSGEHTVHVKDFAAKIVALHAAHERYVKFLDAVESTGASLSPLQPVSPYTLGHPASVNGTYYWSMREFLDNGHITKRELPKAFQ
;
A
#
# COMPACT_ATOMS: atom_id res chain seq x y z
N MET A 1 -3.85 -14.31 18.36
CA MET A 1 -3.09 -13.45 17.44
C MET A 1 -3.24 -12.02 17.93
N LYS A 2 -2.15 -11.27 18.10
CA LYS A 2 -2.24 -9.85 18.45
C LYS A 2 -2.84 -9.10 17.26
N ALA A 3 -3.75 -8.16 17.49
CA ALA A 3 -4.25 -7.32 16.42
C ALA A 3 -3.09 -6.49 15.84
N ILE A 4 -2.91 -6.53 14.52
CA ILE A 4 -1.91 -5.71 13.83
C ILE A 4 -2.53 -4.32 13.63
N PRO A 5 -1.92 -3.25 14.16
CA PRO A 5 -2.46 -1.90 14.03
C PRO A 5 -2.41 -1.44 12.58
N THR A 6 -3.27 -0.48 12.21
CA THR A 6 -3.18 0.20 10.92
C THR A 6 -1.98 1.16 10.88
N LEU A 7 -1.55 1.56 9.68
CA LEU A 7 -0.45 2.53 9.52
C LEU A 7 -0.74 3.86 10.23
N GLU A 8 -1.99 4.31 10.19
CA GLU A 8 -2.46 5.56 10.80
C GLU A 8 -2.58 5.47 12.32
N GLU A 9 -2.87 4.28 12.86
CA GLU A 9 -2.81 4.02 14.30
C GLU A 9 -1.38 4.04 14.81
N ARG A 10 -0.44 3.50 14.02
CA ARG A 10 0.96 3.41 14.42
C ARG A 10 1.74 4.71 14.23
N HIS A 11 1.34 5.54 13.26
CA HIS A 11 2.08 6.75 12.87
C HIS A 11 1.16 7.98 12.84
N PRO A 12 1.02 8.73 13.96
CA PRO A 12 0.10 9.85 14.08
C PRO A 12 0.27 10.94 13.00
N ARG A 13 1.51 11.20 12.58
CA ARG A 13 1.79 12.18 11.52
C ARG A 13 1.21 11.78 10.17
N LEU A 14 1.10 10.48 9.88
CA LEU A 14 0.46 10.00 8.65
C LEU A 14 -1.04 10.35 8.65
N ARG A 15 -1.70 10.22 9.81
CA ARG A 15 -3.10 10.60 9.97
C ARG A 15 -3.30 12.09 9.72
N THR A 16 -2.47 12.94 10.33
CA THR A 16 -2.53 14.40 10.11
C THR A 16 -2.35 14.76 8.64
N LEU A 17 -1.40 14.14 7.93
CA LEU A 17 -1.19 14.41 6.50
C LEU A 17 -2.39 13.98 5.64
N LEU A 18 -3.06 12.88 5.99
CA LEU A 18 -4.28 12.43 5.29
C LEU A 18 -5.46 13.38 5.56
N GLU A 19 -5.58 13.89 6.78
CA GLU A 19 -6.55 14.94 7.13
C GLU A 19 -6.30 16.23 6.34
N ASP A 20 -5.04 16.67 6.26
CA ASP A 20 -4.63 17.86 5.50
C ASP A 20 -4.90 17.68 4.00
N GLN A 21 -4.60 16.50 3.44
CA GLN A 21 -4.87 16.17 2.04
C GLN A 21 -6.38 16.26 1.72
N ASN A 22 -7.23 15.72 2.58
CA ASN A 22 -8.68 15.83 2.45
C ASN A 22 -9.16 17.29 2.54
N GLY A 23 -8.53 18.09 3.40
CA GLY A 23 -8.78 19.53 3.50
C GLY A 23 -8.44 20.27 2.21
N ILE A 24 -7.28 19.96 1.59
CA ILE A 24 -6.88 20.54 0.31
C ILE A 24 -7.84 20.15 -0.81
N PHE A 25 -8.23 18.86 -0.91
CA PHE A 25 -9.17 18.41 -1.95
C PHE A 25 -10.54 19.09 -1.83
N THR A 26 -11.03 19.25 -0.60
CA THR A 26 -12.28 19.99 -0.34
C THR A 26 -12.17 21.42 -0.85
N ARG A 27 -11.08 22.14 -0.52
CA ARG A 27 -10.85 23.52 -0.99
C ARG A 27 -10.71 23.63 -2.50
N ILE A 28 -10.01 22.69 -3.15
CA ILE A 28 -9.89 22.64 -4.61
C ILE A 28 -11.28 22.49 -5.25
N LYS A 29 -12.12 21.60 -4.71
CA LYS A 29 -13.47 21.37 -5.20
C LYS A 29 -14.33 22.63 -5.08
N GLU A 30 -14.32 23.27 -3.91
CA GLU A 30 -15.06 24.51 -3.64
C GLU A 30 -14.64 25.63 -4.59
N LYS A 31 -13.33 25.90 -4.72
CA LYS A 31 -12.81 26.93 -5.62
C LYS A 31 -13.06 26.63 -7.09
N THR A 32 -13.06 25.35 -7.47
CA THR A 32 -13.40 24.96 -8.85
C THR A 32 -14.88 25.22 -9.15
N ALA A 33 -15.78 24.96 -8.20
CA ALA A 33 -17.19 25.32 -8.34
C ALA A 33 -17.37 26.84 -8.47
N GLU A 34 -16.73 27.63 -7.59
CA GLU A 34 -16.74 29.10 -7.67
C GLU A 34 -16.20 29.60 -9.02
N LYS A 35 -15.14 28.98 -9.55
CA LYS A 35 -14.57 29.32 -10.85
C LYS A 35 -15.57 29.14 -11.98
N ILE A 36 -16.33 28.04 -11.95
CA ILE A 36 -17.36 27.76 -12.96
C ILE A 36 -18.45 28.83 -12.90
N GLU A 37 -18.96 29.13 -11.70
CA GLU A 37 -19.99 30.15 -11.50
C GLU A 37 -19.54 31.55 -11.97
N ILE A 38 -18.33 31.96 -11.62
CA ILE A 38 -17.77 33.25 -12.06
C ILE A 38 -17.58 33.25 -13.58
N SER A 39 -17.13 32.15 -14.19
CA SER A 39 -16.93 32.06 -15.63
C SER A 39 -18.25 32.15 -16.42
N GLU A 40 -19.32 31.54 -15.90
CA GLU A 40 -20.68 31.65 -16.47
C GLU A 40 -21.21 33.07 -16.31
N ARG A 41 -21.09 33.67 -15.12
CA ARG A 41 -21.52 35.05 -14.87
C ARG A 41 -20.79 36.06 -15.75
N ILE A 42 -19.50 35.89 -16.02
CA ILE A 42 -18.75 36.77 -16.94
C ILE A 42 -19.33 36.75 -18.36
N ARG A 43 -19.85 35.59 -18.80
CA ARG A 43 -20.45 35.42 -20.13
C ARG A 43 -21.82 36.12 -20.23
N ASP A 44 -22.64 35.95 -19.20
CA ASP A 44 -24.04 36.36 -19.25
C ASP A 44 -24.28 37.77 -18.70
N ASN A 45 -23.68 38.10 -17.55
CA ASN A 45 -23.80 39.40 -16.89
C ASN A 45 -22.66 39.63 -15.88
N PRO A 46 -21.48 40.13 -16.31
CA PRO A 46 -20.30 40.24 -15.45
C PRO A 46 -20.55 41.20 -14.29
N SER A 47 -20.23 40.77 -13.06
CA SER A 47 -20.31 41.66 -11.90
C SER A 47 -19.17 42.70 -11.94
N PRO A 48 -19.47 44.00 -11.83
CA PRO A 48 -18.45 45.04 -11.68
C PRO A 48 -17.84 45.09 -10.27
N GLY A 49 -18.24 44.18 -9.37
CA GLY A 49 -17.90 44.26 -7.95
C GLY A 49 -18.76 45.28 -7.20
N ASN A 50 -18.40 45.60 -5.96
CA ASN A 50 -19.14 46.55 -5.12
C ASN A 50 -18.35 47.82 -4.74
N GLY A 51 -17.19 48.07 -5.37
CA GLY A 51 -16.32 49.20 -5.02
C GLY A 51 -17.01 50.57 -5.12
N GLU A 52 -17.74 50.83 -6.21
CA GLU A 52 -18.49 52.08 -6.38
C GLU A 52 -19.69 52.19 -5.40
N ILE A 53 -20.36 51.07 -5.11
CA ILE A 53 -21.46 51.02 -4.12
C ILE A 53 -20.93 51.32 -2.72
N ASN A 54 -19.80 50.71 -2.34
CA ASN A 54 -19.13 50.97 -1.07
C ASN A 54 -18.61 52.41 -0.98
N ARG A 55 -18.14 53.00 -2.08
CA ARG A 55 -17.75 54.42 -2.15
C ARG A 55 -18.95 55.34 -1.90
N LEU A 56 -20.10 55.06 -2.50
CA LEU A 56 -21.34 55.81 -2.27
C LEU A 56 -21.84 55.67 -0.82
N LYS A 57 -21.83 54.45 -0.26
CA LYS A 57 -22.18 54.21 1.15
C LYS A 57 -21.32 55.04 2.11
N ARG A 58 -20.00 55.13 1.87
CA ARG A 58 -19.11 56.00 2.66
C ARG A 58 -19.49 57.48 2.58
N LEU A 59 -19.80 57.99 1.37
CA LEU A 59 -20.22 59.39 1.19
C LEU A 59 -21.54 59.70 1.92
N LEU A 60 -22.40 58.70 2.09
CA LEU A 60 -23.68 58.80 2.79
C LEU A 60 -23.60 58.45 4.29
N ASN A 61 -22.39 58.25 4.84
CA ASN A 61 -22.15 57.81 6.22
C ASN A 61 -22.89 56.50 6.58
N GLN A 62 -23.02 55.59 5.62
CA GLN A 62 -23.61 54.26 5.79
C GLN A 62 -22.52 53.19 5.95
N PRO A 63 -22.81 52.08 6.66
CA PRO A 63 -21.88 50.95 6.76
C PRO A 63 -21.65 50.30 5.39
N THR A 64 -20.38 50.01 5.07
CA THR A 64 -19.96 49.34 3.84
C THR A 64 -20.05 47.82 3.95
N ASP A 65 -20.25 47.15 2.82
CA ASP A 65 -20.19 45.69 2.73
C ASP A 65 -18.73 45.22 2.58
N PRO A 66 -18.41 43.93 2.77
CA PRO A 66 -17.10 43.38 2.45
C PRO A 66 -16.74 43.66 0.98
N ASP A 67 -15.52 44.12 0.71
CA ASP A 67 -15.11 44.46 -0.65
C ASP A 67 -15.09 43.21 -1.54
N VAL A 68 -15.83 43.27 -2.64
CA VAL A 68 -15.91 42.24 -3.68
C VAL A 68 -15.35 42.82 -4.96
N LYS A 69 -14.23 42.24 -5.41
CA LYS A 69 -13.58 42.60 -6.68
C LYS A 69 -14.47 42.26 -7.88
N PRO A 70 -14.30 42.95 -9.02
CA PRO A 70 -14.95 42.58 -10.28
C PRO A 70 -14.65 41.12 -10.67
N ASP A 71 -15.60 40.46 -11.32
CA ASP A 71 -15.47 39.03 -11.68
C ASP A 71 -14.23 38.77 -12.57
N ARG A 72 -13.93 39.70 -13.49
CA ARG A 72 -12.77 39.62 -14.40
C ARG A 72 -11.43 39.67 -13.66
N GLU A 73 -11.38 40.31 -12.49
CA GLU A 73 -10.19 40.38 -11.64
C GLU A 73 -10.12 39.20 -10.66
N ARG A 74 -11.28 38.71 -10.17
CA ARG A 74 -11.35 37.55 -9.28
C ARG A 74 -10.98 36.24 -9.96
N LEU A 75 -11.37 36.07 -11.23
CA LEU A 75 -11.13 34.82 -11.95
C LEU A 75 -9.65 34.41 -12.02
N PRO A 76 -8.69 35.27 -12.41
CA PRO A 76 -7.27 34.89 -12.42
C PRO A 76 -6.72 34.61 -11.02
N GLU A 77 -7.16 35.33 -9.98
CA GLU A 77 -6.79 35.04 -8.58
C GLU A 77 -7.25 33.64 -8.17
N LEU A 78 -8.49 33.29 -8.49
CA LEU A 78 -9.05 31.98 -8.19
C LEU A 78 -8.35 30.84 -8.94
N VAL A 79 -7.95 31.08 -10.20
CA VAL A 79 -7.14 30.12 -10.97
C VAL A 79 -5.77 29.91 -10.31
N SER A 80 -5.10 31.00 -9.91
CA SER A 80 -3.81 30.94 -9.23
C SER A 80 -3.89 30.21 -7.88
N ASP A 81 -4.96 30.45 -7.10
CA ASP A 81 -5.22 29.74 -5.86
C ASP A 81 -5.40 28.23 -6.09
N ILE A 82 -6.16 27.84 -7.10
CA ILE A 82 -6.36 26.42 -7.45
C ILE A 82 -5.03 25.77 -7.84
N GLU A 83 -4.21 26.43 -8.63
CA GLU A 83 -2.88 25.95 -9.00
C GLU A 83 -1.97 25.78 -7.78
N SER A 84 -1.97 26.77 -6.88
CA SER A 84 -1.22 26.72 -5.62
C SER A 84 -1.67 25.56 -4.73
N LEU A 85 -2.98 25.31 -4.62
CA LEU A 85 -3.52 24.18 -3.88
C LEU A 85 -3.16 22.83 -4.51
N LYS A 86 -3.13 22.73 -5.84
CA LYS A 86 -2.69 21.52 -6.54
C LYS A 86 -1.22 21.23 -6.29
N LEU A 87 -0.37 22.26 -6.29
CA LEU A 87 1.05 22.13 -5.95
C LEU A 87 1.21 21.68 -4.49
N ALA A 88 0.47 22.29 -3.56
CA ALA A 88 0.48 21.88 -2.16
C ALA A 88 0.03 20.41 -1.98
N SER A 89 -1.00 19.97 -2.73
CA SER A 89 -1.44 18.56 -2.74
C SER A 89 -0.32 17.62 -3.15
N ALA A 90 0.44 17.94 -4.21
CA ALA A 90 1.55 17.10 -4.67
C ALA A 90 2.67 16.98 -3.61
N VAL A 91 2.95 18.05 -2.86
CA VAL A 91 3.92 18.03 -1.76
C VAL A 91 3.44 17.16 -0.61
N ILE A 92 2.15 17.24 -0.26
CA ILE A 92 1.55 16.37 0.77
C ILE A 92 1.56 14.92 0.33
N ASP A 93 1.29 14.63 -0.94
CA ASP A 93 1.31 13.26 -1.47
C ASP A 93 2.69 12.60 -1.30
N ASP A 94 3.77 13.30 -1.63
CA ASP A 94 5.13 12.78 -1.41
C ASP A 94 5.39 12.55 0.08
N ALA A 95 5.03 13.50 0.94
CA ALA A 95 5.16 13.35 2.39
C ALA A 95 4.38 12.13 2.92
N ILE A 96 3.15 11.89 2.45
CA ILE A 96 2.35 10.72 2.79
C ILE A 96 3.09 9.43 2.39
N GLN A 97 3.69 9.38 1.19
CA GLN A 97 4.42 8.18 0.76
C GLN A 97 5.65 7.91 1.65
N GLN A 98 6.38 8.95 2.06
CA GLN A 98 7.50 8.78 2.98
C GLN A 98 7.02 8.27 4.35
N GLU A 99 5.98 8.88 4.92
CA GLU A 99 5.48 8.48 6.23
C GLU A 99 4.82 7.10 6.20
N ARG A 100 4.23 6.67 5.08
CA ARG A 100 3.78 5.27 4.88
C ARG A 100 4.93 4.28 4.94
N ARG A 101 6.09 4.59 4.35
CA ARG A 101 7.28 3.73 4.44
C ARG A 101 7.79 3.61 5.87
N VAL A 102 7.81 4.73 6.61
CA VAL A 102 8.19 4.75 8.02
C VAL A 102 7.21 3.93 8.86
N ALA A 103 5.91 4.18 8.72
CA ALA A 103 4.86 3.44 9.42
C ALA A 103 4.90 1.94 9.12
N SER A 104 5.12 1.56 7.86
CA SER A 104 5.24 0.15 7.45
C SER A 104 6.44 -0.52 8.11
N ARG A 105 7.59 0.15 8.20
CA ARG A 105 8.76 -0.38 8.90
C ARG A 105 8.46 -0.62 10.38
N LEU A 106 7.83 0.34 11.06
CA LEU A 106 7.47 0.21 12.48
C LEU A 106 6.53 -0.99 12.72
N ILE A 107 5.52 -1.18 11.86
CA ILE A 107 4.64 -2.34 11.96
C ILE A 107 5.42 -3.64 11.75
N CYS A 108 6.28 -3.71 10.72
CA CYS A 108 7.10 -4.88 10.46
C CYS A 108 8.03 -5.21 11.64
N GLU A 109 8.62 -4.20 12.28
CA GLU A 109 9.44 -4.36 13.50
C GLU A 109 8.59 -4.94 14.64
N ASP A 110 7.39 -4.42 14.88
CA ASP A 110 6.48 -4.87 15.93
C ASP A 110 6.04 -6.34 15.76
N VAL A 111 5.89 -6.82 14.51
CA VAL A 111 5.45 -8.19 14.21
C VAL A 111 6.59 -9.15 13.84
N SER A 112 7.82 -8.66 13.73
CA SER A 112 8.99 -9.43 13.26
C SER A 112 9.24 -10.72 14.06
N GLY A 113 9.04 -10.66 15.39
CA GLY A 113 9.17 -11.82 16.27
C GLY A 113 8.13 -12.90 15.99
N GLU A 114 6.86 -12.51 15.88
CA GLU A 114 5.75 -13.42 15.57
C GLU A 114 5.90 -14.01 14.16
N HIS A 115 6.26 -13.19 13.17
CA HIS A 115 6.61 -13.65 11.83
C HIS A 115 7.72 -14.72 11.87
N THR A 116 8.79 -14.48 12.62
CA THR A 116 9.90 -15.43 12.75
C THR A 116 9.46 -16.77 13.33
N VAL A 117 8.58 -16.76 14.34
CA VAL A 117 8.00 -17.98 14.91
C VAL A 117 7.20 -18.74 13.85
N HIS A 118 6.32 -18.07 13.12
CA HIS A 118 5.49 -18.69 12.08
C HIS A 118 6.31 -19.24 10.92
N VAL A 119 7.32 -18.50 10.44
CA VAL A 119 8.17 -18.96 9.33
C VAL A 119 9.04 -20.14 9.76
N LYS A 120 9.53 -20.19 11.00
CA LYS A 120 10.27 -21.35 11.51
C LYS A 120 9.39 -22.61 11.61
N ASP A 121 8.16 -22.47 12.11
CA ASP A 121 7.19 -23.58 12.12
C ASP A 121 6.86 -24.04 10.69
N PHE A 122 6.66 -23.11 9.77
CA PHE A 122 6.43 -23.42 8.37
C PHE A 122 7.62 -24.16 7.73
N ALA A 123 8.84 -23.68 7.94
CA ALA A 123 10.05 -24.32 7.44
C ALA A 123 10.21 -25.74 8.00
N ALA A 124 9.98 -25.94 9.30
CA ALA A 124 10.01 -27.26 9.93
C ALA A 124 9.00 -28.24 9.30
N LYS A 125 7.79 -27.77 8.96
CA LYS A 125 6.78 -28.57 8.27
C LYS A 125 7.18 -28.92 6.85
N ILE A 126 7.85 -28.03 6.12
CA ILE A 126 8.39 -28.34 4.78
C ILE A 126 9.50 -29.39 4.86
N VAL A 127 10.39 -29.32 5.85
CA VAL A 127 11.41 -30.35 6.11
C VAL A 127 10.77 -31.70 6.43
N ALA A 128 9.75 -31.72 7.29
CA ALA A 128 9.02 -32.94 7.61
C ALA A 128 8.28 -33.52 6.38
N LEU A 129 7.70 -32.66 5.54
CA LEU A 129 7.04 -33.06 4.30
C LEU A 129 8.04 -33.67 3.31
N HIS A 130 9.22 -33.07 3.14
CA HIS A 130 10.30 -33.63 2.32
C HIS A 130 10.68 -35.04 2.78
N ALA A 131 10.91 -35.23 4.08
CA ALA A 131 11.27 -36.54 4.64
C ALA A 131 10.14 -37.57 4.50
N ALA A 132 8.87 -37.15 4.56
CA ALA A 132 7.73 -38.04 4.28
C ALA A 132 7.67 -38.43 2.79
N HIS A 133 7.88 -37.47 1.89
CA HIS A 133 7.86 -37.71 0.45
C HIS A 133 9.03 -38.60 0.03
N GLU A 134 10.24 -38.40 0.56
CA GLU A 134 11.39 -39.26 0.30
C GLU A 134 11.13 -40.70 0.74
N ARG A 135 10.52 -40.92 1.91
CA ARG A 135 10.13 -42.27 2.37
C ARG A 135 9.09 -42.91 1.46
N TYR A 136 8.12 -42.14 0.98
CA TYR A 136 7.10 -42.62 0.08
C TYR A 136 7.68 -43.04 -1.28
N VAL A 137 8.55 -42.21 -1.88
CA VAL A 137 9.24 -42.55 -3.13
C VAL A 137 10.09 -43.82 -2.95
N LYS A 138 10.89 -43.91 -1.87
CA LYS A 138 11.67 -45.11 -1.56
C LYS A 138 10.82 -46.37 -1.40
N PHE A 139 9.62 -46.24 -0.84
CA PHE A 139 8.68 -47.36 -0.73
C PHE A 139 8.19 -47.80 -2.11
N LEU A 140 7.80 -46.84 -2.98
CA LEU A 140 7.39 -47.14 -4.35
C LEU A 140 8.53 -47.81 -5.15
N ASP A 141 9.75 -47.26 -5.07
CA ASP A 141 10.94 -47.83 -5.69
C ASP A 141 11.19 -49.27 -5.21
N ALA A 142 11.01 -49.53 -3.91
CA ALA A 142 11.19 -50.85 -3.33
C ALA A 142 10.15 -51.85 -3.86
N VAL A 143 8.87 -51.45 -3.96
CA VAL A 143 7.82 -52.30 -4.56
C VAL A 143 8.12 -52.57 -6.03
N GLU A 144 8.45 -51.54 -6.80
CA GLU A 144 8.76 -51.68 -8.23
C GLU A 144 10.00 -52.55 -8.47
N SER A 145 11.01 -52.49 -7.58
CA SER A 145 12.22 -53.33 -7.66
C SER A 145 11.94 -54.83 -7.55
N THR A 146 10.77 -55.23 -7.03
CA THR A 146 10.32 -56.64 -7.02
C THR A 146 9.77 -57.12 -8.37
N GLY A 147 9.65 -56.22 -9.36
CA GLY A 147 8.97 -56.45 -10.63
C GLY A 147 7.44 -56.27 -10.55
N ALA A 148 6.91 -55.84 -9.41
CA ALA A 148 5.49 -55.57 -9.25
C ALA A 148 5.10 -54.25 -9.93
N SER A 149 3.92 -54.22 -10.57
CA SER A 149 3.33 -52.98 -11.07
C SER A 149 2.79 -52.13 -9.92
N LEU A 150 3.09 -50.82 -9.94
CA LEU A 150 2.54 -49.85 -8.99
C LEU A 150 1.10 -49.44 -9.29
N SER A 151 0.56 -49.75 -10.48
CA SER A 151 -0.77 -49.29 -10.90
C SER A 151 -1.91 -49.60 -9.91
N PRO A 152 -1.97 -50.78 -9.27
CA PRO A 152 -3.01 -51.07 -8.27
C PRO A 152 -2.93 -50.19 -7.01
N LEU A 153 -1.76 -49.63 -6.70
CA LEU A 153 -1.57 -48.73 -5.56
C LEU A 153 -2.00 -47.29 -5.84
N GLN A 154 -2.24 -46.94 -7.12
CA GLN A 154 -2.59 -45.59 -7.57
C GLN A 154 -1.65 -44.53 -6.95
N PRO A 155 -0.33 -44.59 -7.25
CA PRO A 155 0.65 -43.78 -6.56
C PRO A 155 0.36 -42.29 -6.73
N VAL A 156 0.51 -41.54 -5.65
CA VAL A 156 0.27 -40.09 -5.63
C VAL A 156 1.57 -39.36 -5.94
N SER A 157 1.59 -38.58 -7.01
CA SER A 157 2.76 -37.76 -7.39
C SER A 157 2.36 -36.28 -7.44
N PRO A 158 2.57 -35.51 -6.36
CA PRO A 158 2.21 -34.10 -6.32
C PRO A 158 3.14 -33.29 -7.23
N TYR A 159 2.64 -32.94 -8.42
CA TYR A 159 3.42 -32.24 -9.45
C TYR A 159 4.12 -30.96 -8.94
N THR A 160 3.44 -30.18 -8.10
CA THR A 160 3.96 -28.91 -7.58
C THR A 160 5.15 -29.05 -6.63
N LEU A 161 5.32 -30.22 -5.99
CA LEU A 161 6.44 -30.49 -5.09
C LEU A 161 7.69 -30.98 -5.84
N GLY A 162 7.50 -31.54 -7.04
CA GLY A 162 8.56 -32.19 -7.79
C GLY A 162 9.14 -33.42 -7.07
N HIS A 163 10.30 -33.89 -7.55
CA HIS A 163 10.98 -35.05 -6.95
C HIS A 163 11.78 -34.64 -5.69
N PRO A 164 11.69 -35.38 -4.56
CA PRO A 164 12.36 -35.00 -3.31
C PRO A 164 13.90 -35.02 -3.38
N ALA A 165 14.49 -35.77 -4.31
CA ALA A 165 15.95 -35.75 -4.54
C ALA A 165 16.42 -34.68 -5.55
N SER A 166 15.50 -33.89 -6.11
CA SER A 166 15.84 -32.90 -7.14
C SER A 166 16.54 -31.68 -6.56
N VAL A 167 17.79 -31.44 -6.98
CA VAL A 167 18.62 -30.28 -6.56
C VAL A 167 18.25 -28.97 -7.27
N ASN A 168 17.26 -28.99 -8.15
CA ASN A 168 16.68 -27.81 -8.79
C ASN A 168 15.15 -27.77 -8.66
N GLY A 169 14.58 -28.61 -7.79
CA GLY A 169 13.14 -28.71 -7.55
C GLY A 169 12.62 -27.77 -6.46
N THR A 170 11.30 -27.80 -6.25
CA THR A 170 10.59 -26.93 -5.30
C THR A 170 11.15 -27.05 -3.87
N TYR A 171 11.41 -28.27 -3.38
CA TYR A 171 12.00 -28.46 -2.05
C TYR A 171 13.34 -27.76 -1.89
N TYR A 172 14.23 -27.88 -2.88
CA TYR A 172 15.55 -27.27 -2.85
C TYR A 172 15.44 -25.75 -2.73
N TRP A 173 14.65 -25.11 -3.60
CA TRP A 173 14.52 -23.65 -3.61
C TRP A 173 13.81 -23.10 -2.38
N SER A 174 12.74 -23.76 -1.90
CA SER A 174 12.06 -23.34 -0.67
C SER A 174 12.96 -23.45 0.56
N MET A 175 13.70 -24.55 0.70
CA MET A 175 14.61 -24.70 1.84
C MET A 175 15.82 -23.78 1.75
N ARG A 176 16.31 -23.50 0.55
CA ARG A 176 17.36 -22.51 0.32
C ARG A 176 16.90 -21.11 0.72
N GLU A 177 15.67 -20.73 0.38
CA GLU A 177 15.10 -19.44 0.81
C GLU A 177 15.00 -19.36 2.35
N PHE A 178 14.55 -20.42 3.03
CA PHE A 178 14.55 -20.44 4.49
C PHE A 178 15.96 -20.36 5.10
N LEU A 179 16.96 -20.99 4.47
CA LEU A 179 18.35 -20.93 4.90
C LEU A 179 18.95 -19.53 4.69
N ASP A 180 18.79 -18.96 3.50
CA ASP A 180 19.35 -17.67 3.11
C ASP A 180 18.75 -16.53 3.99
N ASN A 181 17.49 -16.68 4.41
CA ASN A 181 16.83 -15.78 5.34
C ASN A 181 17.07 -16.11 6.83
N GLY A 182 17.88 -17.13 7.14
CA GLY A 182 18.27 -17.49 8.52
C GLY A 182 17.17 -18.13 9.37
N HIS A 183 16.12 -18.66 8.75
CA HIS A 183 15.02 -19.34 9.44
C HIS A 183 15.34 -20.80 9.78
N ILE A 184 16.19 -21.45 8.98
CA ILE A 184 16.75 -22.77 9.26
C ILE A 184 18.27 -22.74 9.15
N THR A 185 18.92 -23.78 9.65
CA THR A 185 20.37 -23.99 9.58
C THR A 185 20.73 -25.02 8.53
N LYS A 186 22.00 -25.04 8.08
CA LYS A 186 22.51 -26.06 7.16
C LYS A 186 22.32 -27.51 7.67
N ARG A 187 22.23 -27.70 8.99
CA ARG A 187 22.01 -29.02 9.61
C ARG A 187 20.58 -29.52 9.43
N GLU A 188 19.63 -28.62 9.25
CA GLU A 188 18.22 -28.93 9.02
C GLU A 188 17.91 -29.21 7.55
N LEU A 189 18.85 -28.91 6.64
CA LEU A 189 18.73 -29.29 5.24
C LEU A 189 18.90 -30.81 5.05
N PRO A 190 18.08 -31.44 4.19
CA PRO A 190 18.35 -32.78 3.68
C PRO A 190 19.76 -32.89 3.11
N LYS A 191 20.44 -34.03 3.31
CA LYS A 191 21.82 -34.26 2.84
C LYS A 191 22.00 -34.01 1.35
N ALA A 192 20.98 -34.28 0.54
CA ALA A 192 21.01 -34.04 -0.90
C ALA A 192 21.14 -32.55 -1.28
N PHE A 193 20.86 -31.64 -0.34
CA PHE A 193 20.86 -30.19 -0.55
C PHE A 193 21.97 -29.46 0.23
N GLN A 194 22.78 -30.19 1.02
CA GLN A 194 23.91 -29.64 1.79
C GLN A 194 25.13 -29.42 0.89
#